data_AF-I2H496-F1
#
_entry.id   AF-I2H496-F1
#
_cell.length_a   1.000
_cell.length_b   1.000
_cell.length_c   1.000
_cell.angle_alpha   90.00
_cell.angle_beta   90.00
_cell.angle_gamma   90.00
#
_symmetry.space_group_name_H-M   'P 1'
#
loop_
_entity.id
_entity.type
_entity.pdbx_description
1 polymer ?
#
loop_
_entity_poly.entity_id
_entity_poly.type
_entity_poly.pdbx_seq_one_letter_code
_entity_poly.pdbx_strand_id
1 'polypeptide(L)'
;MISLEEFESQLIQINTNNYLQELSLCQSIQITQTRIHIITDVPVHLVSKNDQLNSLEFNVIYSQIYQEPLLLFRIWKVEVDSEFGCTMKTIHIDNEIEKLIFPETLDEFRIGLDLFQLDNDMTSSSSVWYNIHPCDTGDIIGGKVTENYLERWLNIYLKRIFSL
;
A
#
# COMPACT_ATOMS: atom_id res chain seq x y z
N MET A 1 16.46 -6.46 -7.07
CA MET A 1 15.84 -6.19 -8.37
C MET A 1 15.22 -7.46 -8.88
N ILE A 2 13.98 -7.36 -9.32
CA ILE A 2 13.18 -8.45 -9.92
C ILE A 2 12.69 -7.96 -11.27
N SER A 3 12.65 -8.82 -12.28
CA SER A 3 12.10 -8.45 -13.59
C SER A 3 10.57 -8.32 -13.55
N LEU A 4 10.00 -7.62 -14.53
CA LEU A 4 8.54 -7.52 -14.68
C LEU A 4 7.92 -8.92 -14.81
N GLU A 5 8.50 -9.80 -15.63
CA GLU A 5 7.99 -11.16 -15.82
C GLU A 5 8.00 -11.98 -14.53
N GLU A 6 9.08 -11.88 -13.74
CA GLU A 6 9.15 -12.53 -12.42
C GLU A 6 8.12 -11.94 -11.45
N PHE A 7 7.91 -10.62 -11.46
CA PHE A 7 6.88 -9.96 -10.65
C PHE A 7 5.48 -10.45 -11.00
N GLU A 8 5.12 -10.46 -12.28
CA GLU A 8 3.82 -10.94 -12.78
C GLU A 8 3.61 -12.43 -12.47
N SER A 9 4.65 -13.25 -12.63
CA SER A 9 4.63 -14.67 -12.27
C SER A 9 4.36 -14.88 -10.77
N GLN A 10 5.02 -14.11 -9.92
CA GLN A 10 4.82 -14.20 -8.46
C GLN A 10 3.46 -13.67 -8.02
N LEU A 11 2.87 -12.68 -8.71
CA LEU A 11 1.48 -12.26 -8.46
C LEU A 11 0.48 -13.39 -8.69
N ILE A 12 0.67 -14.16 -9.76
CA ILE A 12 -0.18 -15.33 -10.05
C ILE A 12 -0.05 -16.37 -8.92
N GLN A 13 1.16 -16.62 -8.44
CA GLN A 13 1.42 -17.54 -7.32
C GLN A 13 0.75 -17.07 -6.02
N ILE A 14 0.91 -15.80 -5.65
CA ILE A 14 0.29 -15.18 -4.47
C ILE A 14 -1.24 -15.31 -4.52
N ASN A 15 -1.83 -15.04 -5.69
CA ASN A 15 -3.27 -15.16 -5.89
C ASN A 15 -3.74 -16.62 -5.78
N THR A 16 -3.03 -17.55 -6.40
CA THR A 16 -3.38 -18.99 -6.42
C THR A 16 -3.29 -19.62 -5.03
N ASN A 17 -2.31 -19.18 -4.25
CA ASN A 17 -2.06 -19.69 -2.90
C ASN A 17 -2.95 -19.03 -1.84
N ASN A 18 -3.84 -18.10 -2.20
CA ASN A 18 -4.67 -17.33 -1.27
C ASN A 18 -3.87 -16.63 -0.16
N TYR A 19 -2.60 -16.30 -0.43
CA TYR A 19 -1.65 -15.84 0.57
C TYR A 19 -2.13 -14.58 1.32
N LEU A 20 -2.84 -13.67 0.64
CA LEU A 20 -3.34 -12.44 1.25
C LEU A 20 -4.73 -12.57 1.88
N GLN A 21 -5.44 -13.70 1.71
CA GLN A 21 -6.78 -13.88 2.27
C GLN A 21 -6.77 -14.01 3.80
N GLU A 22 -5.62 -14.28 4.41
CA GLU A 22 -5.45 -14.39 5.86
C GLU A 22 -5.31 -13.02 6.58
N LEU A 23 -5.29 -11.91 5.83
CA LEU A 23 -5.23 -10.57 6.41
C LEU A 23 -6.54 -10.23 7.15
N SER A 24 -6.51 -10.27 8.48
CA SER A 24 -7.68 -10.13 9.36
C SER A 24 -8.44 -8.81 9.23
N LEU A 25 -7.77 -7.74 8.82
CA LEU A 25 -8.35 -6.41 8.62
C LEU A 25 -8.84 -6.17 7.19
N CYS A 26 -8.77 -7.18 6.31
CA CYS A 26 -9.02 -6.99 4.90
C CYS A 26 -10.51 -6.96 4.56
N GLN A 27 -10.94 -5.88 3.91
CA GLN A 27 -12.29 -5.71 3.39
C GLN A 27 -12.40 -6.23 1.94
N SER A 28 -11.36 -5.99 1.12
CA SER A 28 -11.34 -6.35 -0.29
C SER A 28 -9.92 -6.56 -0.79
N ILE A 29 -9.72 -7.59 -1.60
CA ILE A 29 -8.46 -7.87 -2.30
C ILE A 29 -8.79 -8.10 -3.77
N GLN A 30 -8.07 -7.41 -4.64
CA GLN A 30 -8.07 -7.64 -6.08
C GLN A 30 -6.64 -7.83 -6.55
N ILE A 31 -6.32 -9.02 -7.03
CA ILE A 31 -5.02 -9.30 -7.64
C ILE A 31 -5.25 -9.43 -9.14
N THR A 32 -4.56 -8.59 -9.91
CA THR A 32 -4.48 -8.69 -11.37
C THR A 32 -3.10 -9.17 -11.77
N GLN A 33 -2.84 -9.30 -13.08
CA GLN A 33 -1.51 -9.63 -13.58
C GLN A 33 -0.47 -8.56 -13.25
N THR A 34 -0.88 -7.30 -13.03
CA THR A 34 0.04 -6.16 -12.91
C THR A 34 -0.04 -5.44 -11.58
N ARG A 35 -1.03 -5.75 -10.75
CA ARG A 35 -1.20 -5.09 -9.45
C ARG A 35 -1.86 -5.97 -8.40
N ILE A 36 -1.57 -5.65 -7.15
CA ILE A 36 -2.40 -6.03 -5.99
C ILE A 36 -3.08 -4.76 -5.51
N HIS A 37 -4.40 -4.79 -5.36
CA HIS A 37 -5.18 -3.74 -4.74
C HIS A 37 -5.85 -4.29 -3.48
N ILE A 38 -5.66 -3.61 -2.36
CA ILE A 38 -6.16 -4.04 -1.04
C ILE A 38 -6.88 -2.87 -0.39
N ILE A 39 -8.07 -3.11 0.14
CA ILE A 39 -8.77 -2.19 1.02
C ILE A 39 -8.91 -2.87 2.38
N THR A 40 -8.49 -2.20 3.45
CA THR A 40 -8.56 -2.71 4.81
C THR A 40 -9.23 -1.72 5.75
N ASP A 41 -9.72 -2.24 6.87
CA ASP A 41 -9.97 -1.44 8.05
C ASP A 41 -8.66 -0.78 8.53
N VAL A 42 -8.82 0.31 9.28
CA VAL A 42 -7.69 1.04 9.87
C VAL A 42 -7.23 0.27 11.12
N PRO A 43 -5.93 -0.06 11.25
CA PRO A 43 -5.36 -0.65 12.45
C PRO A 43 -5.70 0.14 13.72
N VAL A 44 -5.93 -0.55 14.84
CA VAL A 44 -6.35 0.06 16.12
C VAL A 44 -5.40 1.16 16.58
N HIS A 45 -4.09 1.01 16.35
CA HIS A 45 -3.09 2.00 16.74
C HIS A 45 -3.24 3.32 15.97
N LEU A 46 -3.73 3.29 14.72
CA LEU A 46 -4.02 4.50 13.94
C LEU A 46 -5.34 5.13 14.37
N VAL A 47 -6.39 4.32 14.59
CA VAL A 47 -7.68 4.81 15.09
C VAL A 47 -7.53 5.54 16.42
N SER A 48 -6.64 5.06 17.31
CA SER A 48 -6.37 5.72 18.60
C SER A 48 -5.77 7.14 18.47
N LYS A 49 -5.14 7.45 17.34
CA LYS A 49 -4.56 8.76 17.05
C LYS A 49 -5.55 9.70 16.34
N ASN A 50 -6.50 9.13 15.59
CA ASN A 50 -7.54 9.88 14.89
C ASN A 50 -8.76 8.97 14.62
N ASP A 51 -9.88 9.29 15.27
CA ASP A 51 -11.13 8.52 15.21
C ASP A 51 -11.92 8.72 13.91
N GLN A 52 -11.54 9.71 13.10
CA GLN A 52 -12.13 9.96 11.78
C GLN A 52 -11.56 9.04 10.70
N LEU A 53 -10.46 8.33 10.97
CA LEU A 53 -9.87 7.40 10.00
C LEU A 53 -10.82 6.22 9.76
N ASN A 54 -11.06 5.92 8.48
CA ASN A 54 -12.08 4.97 8.06
C ASN A 54 -11.52 3.70 7.42
N SER A 55 -10.63 3.84 6.44
CA SER A 55 -10.06 2.69 5.73
C SER A 55 -8.67 3.01 5.20
N LEU A 56 -7.82 1.99 5.07
CA LEU A 56 -6.59 2.06 4.32
C LEU A 56 -6.77 1.41 2.96
N GLU A 57 -6.13 1.99 1.95
CA GLU A 57 -6.12 1.45 0.60
C GLU A 57 -4.68 1.34 0.12
N PHE A 58 -4.33 0.18 -0.43
CA PHE A 58 -2.98 -0.16 -0.89
C PHE A 58 -3.01 -0.58 -2.35
N ASN A 59 -1.99 -0.16 -3.09
CA ASN A 59 -1.65 -0.73 -4.38
C ASN A 59 -0.19 -1.18 -4.37
N VAL A 60 0.04 -2.41 -4.81
CA VAL A 60 1.39 -2.92 -5.11
C VAL A 60 1.50 -3.02 -6.62
N ILE A 61 2.39 -2.21 -7.20
CA ILE A 61 2.63 -2.15 -8.64
C ILE A 61 4.12 -2.37 -8.93
N TYR A 62 4.46 -2.59 -10.20
CA TYR A 62 5.85 -2.69 -10.61
C TYR A 62 6.40 -1.33 -11.06
N SER A 63 7.54 -0.90 -10.51
CA SER A 63 8.27 0.25 -11.04
C SER A 63 9.27 -0.19 -12.10
N GLN A 64 9.04 0.22 -13.35
CA GLN A 64 10.00 -0.03 -14.44
C GLN A 64 11.32 0.71 -14.26
N ILE A 65 11.29 1.86 -13.56
CA ILE A 65 12.47 2.69 -13.31
C ILE A 65 13.40 1.99 -12.30
N TYR A 66 12.82 1.49 -11.21
CA TYR A 66 13.59 0.88 -10.13
C TYR A 66 13.76 -0.64 -10.27
N GLN A 67 12.98 -1.29 -11.15
CA GLN A 67 12.93 -2.74 -11.30
C GLN A 67 12.60 -3.45 -9.97
N GLU A 68 11.61 -2.89 -9.28
CA GLU A 68 11.19 -3.27 -7.93
C GLU A 68 9.67 -3.09 -7.78
N PRO A 69 9.01 -3.85 -6.90
CA PRO A 69 7.67 -3.55 -6.45
C PRO A 69 7.63 -2.20 -5.73
N LEU A 70 6.57 -1.44 -5.98
CA LEU A 70 6.30 -0.15 -5.37
C LEU A 70 5.01 -0.25 -4.55
N LEU A 71 5.09 0.14 -3.28
CA LEU A 71 3.92 0.28 -2.43
C LEU A 71 3.35 1.69 -2.57
N LEU A 72 2.10 1.77 -2.98
CA LEU A 72 1.28 2.96 -2.92
C LEU A 72 0.21 2.76 -1.86
N PHE A 73 -0.08 3.80 -1.09
CA PHE A 73 -1.19 3.75 -0.15
C PHE A 73 -1.86 5.10 0.04
N ARG A 74 -3.08 5.07 0.54
CA ARG A 74 -3.78 6.25 1.04
C ARG A 74 -4.65 5.89 2.23
N ILE A 75 -4.81 6.88 3.09
CA ILE A 75 -5.67 6.78 4.27
C ILE A 75 -6.93 7.56 3.97
N TRP A 76 -8.08 6.93 4.14
CA TRP A 76 -9.37 7.60 4.03
C TRP A 76 -9.86 8.01 5.40
N LYS A 77 -10.42 9.21 5.50
CA LYS A 77 -11.18 9.67 6.66
C LYS A 77 -12.62 9.97 6.27
N VAL A 78 -13.49 9.93 7.27
CA VAL A 78 -14.89 10.31 7.15
C VAL A 78 -15.10 11.61 7.90
N GLU A 79 -15.66 12.60 7.20
CA GLU A 79 -15.96 13.92 7.73
C GLU A 79 -17.45 14.20 7.55
N VAL A 80 -18.04 14.89 8.52
CA VAL A 80 -19.42 15.38 8.40
C VAL A 80 -19.36 16.80 7.88
N ASP A 81 -19.96 17.03 6.72
CA ASP A 81 -20.17 18.36 6.21
C ASP A 81 -21.25 19.06 7.06
N SER A 82 -20.83 20.04 7.86
CA SER A 82 -21.75 20.77 8.74
C SER A 82 -22.74 21.65 7.99
N GLU A 83 -22.44 22.03 6.74
CA GLU A 83 -23.30 22.89 5.91
C GLU A 83 -24.42 22.08 5.25
N PHE A 84 -24.10 20.87 4.76
CA PHE A 84 -25.06 20.03 4.03
C PHE A 84 -25.58 18.83 4.83
N GLY A 85 -25.03 18.56 6.01
CA GLY A 85 -25.41 17.43 6.87
C GLY A 85 -25.08 16.07 6.25
N CYS A 86 -24.20 16.03 5.25
CA CYS A 86 -23.81 14.81 4.56
C CYS A 86 -22.46 14.29 5.07
N THR A 87 -22.24 12.99 4.88
CA THR A 87 -20.97 12.35 5.22
C THR A 87 -20.09 12.28 3.98
N MET A 88 -18.90 12.87 4.06
CA MET A 88 -17.90 12.86 2.99
C MET A 88 -16.75 11.93 3.34
N LYS A 89 -16.25 11.20 2.34
CA LYS A 89 -15.03 10.39 2.44
C LYS A 89 -13.91 11.13 1.72
N THR A 90 -12.88 11.56 2.47
CA THR A 90 -11.78 12.36 1.96
C THR A 90 -10.43 11.69 2.24
N ILE A 91 -9.41 12.00 1.44
CA ILE A 91 -8.05 11.51 1.67
C ILE A 91 -7.48 12.26 2.88
N HIS A 92 -6.99 11.51 3.86
CA HIS A 92 -6.25 12.07 4.98
C HIS A 92 -4.81 12.33 4.53
N ILE A 93 -4.42 13.61 4.56
CA ILE A 93 -3.05 14.05 4.28
C ILE A 93 -2.42 14.50 5.60
N ASP A 94 -1.34 13.83 5.99
CA ASP A 94 -0.52 14.12 7.16
C ASP A 94 0.92 14.44 6.72
N ASN A 95 1.53 15.45 7.33
CA ASN A 95 2.92 15.83 7.13
C ASN A 95 3.89 14.93 7.93
N GLU A 96 3.37 14.17 8.89
CA GLU A 96 4.12 13.20 9.70
C GLU A 96 3.66 11.76 9.43
N ILE A 97 3.31 11.47 8.16
CA ILE A 97 2.75 10.18 7.74
C ILE A 97 3.65 8.99 8.10
N GLU A 98 4.98 9.17 8.08
CA GLU A 98 5.94 8.15 8.50
C GLU A 98 5.76 7.79 9.98
N LYS A 99 5.52 8.79 10.85
CA LYS A 99 5.26 8.57 12.28
C LYS A 99 3.89 7.97 12.54
N LEU A 100 2.95 8.23 11.64
CA LEU A 100 1.63 7.65 11.72
C LEU A 100 1.70 6.15 11.40
N ILE A 101 2.24 5.78 10.23
CA ILE A 101 2.20 4.42 9.66
C ILE A 101 3.36 3.52 10.15
N PHE A 102 4.55 4.08 10.39
CA PHE A 102 5.75 3.34 10.78
C PHE A 102 6.39 3.91 12.07
N PRO A 103 5.65 3.95 13.20
CA PRO A 103 6.12 4.60 14.42
C PRO A 103 7.43 4.02 14.97
N GLU A 104 7.72 2.74 14.70
CA GLU A 104 8.92 2.04 15.19
C GLU A 104 10.10 2.06 14.21
N THR A 105 9.92 2.51 12.96
CA THR A 105 10.93 2.40 11.89
C THR A 105 11.10 3.70 11.10
N LEU A 106 11.01 4.84 11.81
CA LEU A 106 11.05 6.20 11.25
C LEU A 106 12.23 6.49 10.33
N ASP A 107 13.35 5.79 10.50
CA ASP A 107 14.57 6.01 9.73
C ASP A 107 14.77 4.99 8.57
N GLU A 108 13.91 3.97 8.47
CA GLU A 108 14.09 2.88 7.50
C GLU A 108 13.34 3.11 6.18
N PHE A 109 12.28 3.92 6.19
CA PHE A 109 11.47 4.18 5.01
C PHE A 109 11.24 5.67 4.80
N ARG A 110 11.39 6.10 3.53
CA ARG A 110 10.99 7.44 3.10
C ARG A 110 9.67 7.35 2.38
N ILE A 111 8.71 8.19 2.78
CA ILE A 111 7.40 8.25 2.16
C ILE A 111 7.28 9.54 1.33
N GLY A 112 6.98 9.39 0.05
CA GLY A 112 6.62 10.49 -0.83
C GLY A 112 5.10 10.65 -0.94
N LEU A 113 4.64 11.83 -1.33
CA LEU A 113 3.25 12.07 -1.72
C LEU A 113 3.24 12.52 -3.19
N ASP A 114 2.71 11.69 -4.08
CA ASP A 114 2.77 11.89 -5.52
C ASP A 114 1.42 11.61 -6.19
N LEU A 115 1.29 12.08 -7.44
CA LEU A 115 0.15 11.79 -8.30
C LEU A 115 0.43 10.53 -9.13
N PHE A 116 -0.42 9.52 -8.98
CA PHE A 116 -0.37 8.31 -9.80
C PHE A 116 -1.65 8.11 -10.60
N GLN A 117 -1.48 7.63 -11.82
CA GLN A 117 -2.56 7.11 -12.66
C GLN A 117 -2.42 5.58 -12.69
N LEU A 118 -3.32 4.89 -11.97
CA LEU A 118 -3.25 3.43 -11.80
C LEU A 118 -4.17 2.66 -12.74
N ASP A 119 -5.11 3.34 -13.36
CA ASP A 119 -6.01 2.79 -14.37
C ASP A 119 -5.68 3.41 -15.73
N ASN A 120 -5.59 2.57 -16.76
CA ASN A 120 -5.44 2.99 -18.16
C ASN A 120 -6.74 3.60 -18.73
N ASP A 121 -7.76 3.79 -17.90
CA ASP A 121 -8.99 4.42 -18.32
C ASP A 121 -8.73 5.91 -18.51
N MET A 122 -8.80 6.38 -19.77
CA MET A 122 -8.54 7.78 -20.15
C MET A 122 -9.48 8.80 -19.48
N THR A 123 -10.47 8.31 -18.72
CA THR A 123 -11.41 9.10 -17.93
C THR A 123 -11.03 9.24 -16.45
N SER A 124 -10.09 8.43 -15.96
CA SER A 124 -9.66 8.43 -14.57
C SER A 124 -8.57 9.47 -14.32
N SER A 125 -8.89 10.51 -13.55
CA SER A 125 -7.94 11.54 -13.14
C SER A 125 -6.85 10.93 -12.26
N SER A 126 -5.61 11.43 -12.42
CA SER A 126 -4.52 11.11 -11.51
C SER A 126 -4.97 11.32 -10.06
N SER A 127 -4.72 10.32 -9.22
CA SER A 127 -5.08 10.34 -7.81
C SER A 127 -3.84 10.56 -6.96
N VAL A 128 -4.02 11.20 -5.81
CA VAL A 128 -2.96 11.41 -4.82
C VAL A 128 -2.73 10.10 -4.06
N TRP A 129 -1.47 9.67 -4.00
CA TRP A 129 -1.03 8.49 -3.26
C TRP A 129 0.24 8.80 -2.48
N TYR A 130 0.32 8.24 -1.28
CA TYR A 130 1.60 8.06 -0.64
C TYR A 130 2.36 6.92 -1.32
N ASN A 131 3.67 7.06 -1.49
CA ASN A 131 4.53 6.00 -1.99
C ASN A 131 5.66 5.72 -1.00
N ILE A 132 6.07 4.47 -0.87
CA ILE A 132 7.30 4.13 -0.15
C ILE A 132 8.44 4.07 -1.17
N HIS A 133 9.48 4.88 -0.95
CA HIS A 133 10.58 4.97 -1.90
C HIS A 133 11.33 3.62 -2.01
N PRO A 134 11.48 3.04 -3.21
CA PRO A 134 11.98 1.68 -3.38
C PRO A 134 13.51 1.53 -3.26
N CYS A 135 14.24 2.59 -2.91
CA CYS A 135 15.71 2.62 -2.97
C CYS A 135 16.38 1.65 -1.99
N ASP A 136 15.75 1.40 -0.84
CA ASP A 136 16.32 0.54 0.20
C ASP A 136 15.71 -0.88 0.18
N THR A 137 14.72 -1.11 -0.69
CA THR A 137 13.97 -2.38 -0.78
C THR A 137 14.87 -3.58 -1.08
N GLY A 138 15.82 -3.43 -2.01
CA GLY A 138 16.71 -4.52 -2.42
C GLY A 138 17.62 -4.99 -1.29
N ASP A 139 18.06 -4.06 -0.43
CA ASP A 139 18.91 -4.35 0.72
C ASP A 139 18.11 -4.96 1.88
N ILE A 140 16.85 -4.54 2.06
CA ILE A 140 15.95 -5.05 3.09
C ILE A 140 15.43 -6.47 2.77
N ILE A 141 15.13 -6.76 1.49
CA ILE A 141 14.52 -8.04 1.07
C ILE A 141 15.55 -9.12 0.70
N GLY A 142 16.80 -8.72 0.48
CA GLY A 142 17.86 -9.62 0.00
C GLY A 142 17.73 -9.87 -1.50
N GLY A 143 17.99 -8.84 -2.30
CA GLY A 143 17.77 -8.82 -3.77
C GLY A 143 18.56 -9.83 -4.61
N LYS A 144 19.37 -10.71 -4.00
CA LYS A 144 20.06 -11.82 -4.69
C LYS A 144 19.20 -13.08 -4.82
N VAL A 145 18.12 -13.20 -4.04
CA VAL A 145 17.20 -14.33 -4.08
C VAL A 145 15.90 -13.86 -4.71
N THR A 146 15.63 -14.23 -5.96
CA THR A 146 14.41 -13.79 -6.67
C THR A 146 13.21 -14.70 -6.41
N GLU A 147 13.42 -15.96 -6.04
CA GLU A 147 12.36 -16.89 -5.66
C GLU A 147 11.58 -16.34 -4.46
N ASN A 148 10.25 -16.33 -4.51
CA ASN A 148 9.34 -15.80 -3.47
C ASN A 148 9.67 -14.36 -3.01
N TYR A 149 10.31 -13.56 -3.87
CA TYR A 149 10.71 -12.19 -3.57
C TYR A 149 9.51 -11.32 -3.19
N LEU A 150 8.44 -11.36 -3.97
CA LEU A 150 7.24 -10.56 -3.74
C LEU A 150 6.50 -10.98 -2.47
N GLU A 151 6.52 -12.27 -2.12
CA GLU A 151 5.95 -12.75 -0.85
C GLU A 151 6.74 -12.22 0.35
N ARG A 152 8.08 -12.27 0.30
CA ARG A 152 8.93 -11.66 1.34
C ARG A 152 8.75 -10.15 1.40
N TRP A 153 8.64 -9.49 0.26
CA TRP A 153 8.36 -8.07 0.15
C TRP A 153 7.04 -7.72 0.85
N LEU A 154 5.95 -8.41 0.50
CA LEU A 154 4.64 -8.20 1.10
C LEU A 154 4.67 -8.45 2.61
N ASN A 155 5.36 -9.51 3.05
CA ASN A 155 5.54 -9.79 4.47
C ASN A 155 6.15 -8.62 5.23
N ILE A 156 7.20 -7.98 4.70
CA ILE A 156 7.86 -6.88 5.41
C ILE A 156 6.95 -5.66 5.48
N TYR A 157 6.37 -5.23 4.36
CA TYR A 157 5.56 -4.02 4.36
C TYR A 157 4.22 -4.20 5.07
N LEU A 158 3.50 -5.29 4.78
CA LEU A 158 2.18 -5.51 5.37
C LEU A 158 2.26 -5.79 6.87
N LYS A 159 3.24 -6.58 7.36
CA LYS A 159 3.40 -6.79 8.81
C LYS A 159 3.66 -5.49 9.56
N ARG A 160 4.48 -4.61 8.99
CA ARG A 160 4.79 -3.31 9.62
C ARG A 160 3.58 -2.39 9.66
N ILE A 161 2.80 -2.34 8.58
CA ILE A 161 1.61 -1.48 8.49
C ILE A 161 0.47 -2.00 9.40
N PHE A 162 0.27 -3.32 9.43
CA PHE A 162 -0.81 -3.92 10.24
C PHE A 162 -0.40 -4.26 11.68
N SER A 163 0.89 -4.13 12.00
CA SER A 163 1.46 -4.56 13.29
C SER A 163 1.08 -6.01 13.65
N LEU A 164 1.21 -6.94 12.69
CA LEU A 164 0.99 -8.38 12.85
C LEU A 164 2.19 -9.08 13.47
#